data_AF-A0A940S4N1-F1
#
_entry.id   AF-A0A940S4N1-F1
#
_cell.length_a   1.000
_cell.length_b   1.000
_cell.length_c   1.000
_cell.angle_alpha   90.00
_cell.angle_beta   90.00
_cell.angle_gamma   90.00
#
_symmetry.space_group_name_H-M   'P 1'
#
loop_
_entity.id
_entity.type
_entity.pdbx_description
1 polymer ?
#
loop_
_entity_poly.entity_id
_entity_poly.type
_entity_poly.pdbx_seq_one_letter_code
_entity_poly.pdbx_strand_id
1 'polypeptide(L)'
;MGFAQFVEAAQKRGWIALSPEAVPKRIRHLAHVVTEDKDAHDPKFGDVLDYMLRTALDKALDGNPRALSCHGFRHYVNDHFASLRQDDGISLAIPDIDRLDVLGDKPKDVNLATYRRAEKPLGPLYRAILTLPRLF
;
A
#
# COMPACT_ATOMS: atom_id res chain seq x y z
N MET A 1 22.89 5.11 8.22
CA MET A 1 22.58 4.01 7.28
C MET A 1 21.36 4.41 6.48
N GLY A 2 21.38 4.18 5.17
CA GLY A 2 20.19 4.40 4.32
C GLY A 2 19.11 3.34 4.55
N PHE A 3 17.87 3.63 4.17
CA PHE A 3 16.73 2.72 4.34
C PHE A 3 16.99 1.34 3.68
N ALA A 4 17.58 1.30 2.49
CA ALA A 4 17.91 0.06 1.80
C ALA A 4 18.90 -0.84 2.57
N GLN A 5 19.94 -0.24 3.18
CA GLN A 5 20.92 -0.98 3.99
C GLN A 5 20.29 -1.54 5.27
N PHE A 6 19.33 -0.80 5.84
CA PHE A 6 18.57 -1.24 7.00
C PHE A 6 17.64 -2.41 6.66
N VAL A 7 16.93 -2.36 5.53
CA VAL A 7 16.05 -3.44 5.04
C VAL A 7 16.84 -4.72 4.80
N GLU A 8 18.00 -4.63 4.14
CA GLU A 8 18.86 -5.78 3.86
C GLU A 8 19.38 -6.43 5.15
N ALA A 9 19.76 -5.61 6.14
CA ALA A 9 20.17 -6.10 7.45
C ALA A 9 19.02 -6.77 8.23
N ALA A 10 17.80 -6.24 8.13
CA ALA A 10 16.61 -6.81 8.76
C ALA A 10 16.22 -8.17 8.15
N GLN A 11 16.30 -8.28 6.81
CA GLN A 11 16.05 -9.55 6.10
C GLN A 11 17.07 -10.63 6.50
N LYS A 12 18.37 -10.30 6.56
CA LYS A 12 19.42 -11.24 7.01
C LYS A 12 19.22 -11.74 8.45
N ARG A 13 18.47 -10.99 9.27
CA ARG A 13 18.13 -11.34 10.66
C ARG A 13 16.81 -12.11 10.78
N GLY A 14 16.12 -12.41 9.67
CA GLY A 14 14.84 -13.12 9.67
C GLY A 14 13.67 -12.31 10.24
N TRP A 15 13.74 -10.97 10.21
CA TRP A 15 12.66 -10.13 10.72
C TRP A 15 11.48 -10.12 9.74
N ILE A 16 10.28 -10.39 10.25
CA ILE A 16 9.04 -10.40 9.46
C ILE A 16 8.53 -8.97 9.22
N ALA A 17 8.87 -8.04 10.13
CA ALA A 17 8.51 -6.63 10.04
C ALA A 17 9.75 -5.73 10.08
N LEU A 18 9.85 -4.81 9.13
CA LEU A 18 10.92 -3.79 9.06
C LEU A 18 10.85 -2.79 10.22
N SER A 19 9.71 -2.69 10.89
CA SER A 19 9.52 -1.85 12.07
C SER A 19 8.78 -2.66 13.14
N PRO A 20 9.50 -3.41 13.99
CA PRO A 20 8.89 -4.16 15.09
C PRO A 20 8.09 -3.27 16.03
N GLU A 21 8.43 -1.97 16.08
CA GLU A 21 7.68 -0.97 16.84
C GLU A 21 6.27 -0.74 16.31
N ALA A 22 6.04 -0.95 15.01
CA ALA A 22 4.73 -0.91 14.36
C ALA A 22 3.85 -2.11 14.73
N VAL A 23 4.47 -3.17 15.28
CA VAL A 23 3.74 -4.31 15.81
C VAL A 23 3.28 -3.97 17.23
N PRO A 24 1.97 -4.12 17.53
CA PRO A 24 1.42 -3.83 18.85
C PRO A 24 2.23 -4.50 19.98
N LYS A 25 2.49 -3.76 21.07
CA LYS A 25 3.41 -4.18 22.16
C LYS A 25 3.10 -5.59 22.70
N ARG A 26 1.82 -5.97 22.75
CA ARG A 26 1.33 -7.29 23.19
C ARG A 26 1.82 -8.47 22.32
N ILE A 27 2.02 -8.25 21.03
CA ILE A 27 2.39 -9.29 20.05
C ILE A 27 3.74 -9.02 19.39
N ARG A 28 4.47 -7.99 19.83
CA ARG A 28 5.79 -7.63 19.28
C ARG A 28 6.81 -8.76 19.38
N HIS A 29 6.72 -9.60 20.41
CA HIS A 29 7.55 -10.80 20.55
C HIS A 29 7.28 -11.85 19.45
N LEU A 30 6.05 -11.88 18.88
CA LEU A 30 5.67 -12.74 17.76
C LEU A 30 6.15 -12.22 16.41
N ALA A 31 6.59 -10.95 16.31
CA ALA A 31 7.24 -10.44 15.10
C ALA A 31 8.55 -11.19 14.73
N HIS A 32 9.01 -12.05 15.64
CA HIS A 32 10.19 -12.89 15.51
C HIS A 32 9.86 -14.38 15.29
N VAL A 33 8.58 -14.76 15.28
CA VAL A 33 8.15 -16.17 15.17
C VAL A 33 7.07 -16.28 14.10
N VAL A 34 7.36 -17.01 13.03
CA VAL A 34 6.36 -17.38 12.02
C VAL A 34 5.49 -18.49 12.61
N THR A 35 4.32 -18.15 13.13
CA THR A 35 3.26 -19.12 13.41
C THR A 35 2.17 -18.98 12.36
N GLU A 36 1.89 -20.08 11.66
CA GLU A 36 0.76 -20.24 10.75
C GLU A 36 -0.54 -20.28 11.56
N ASP A 37 -0.95 -19.16 12.13
CA ASP A 37 -2.27 -19.07 12.76
C ASP A 37 -3.22 -18.22 11.93
N LYS A 38 -4.40 -18.77 11.70
CA LYS A 38 -5.43 -18.24 10.81
C LYS A 38 -5.91 -16.87 11.29
N ASP A 39 -5.90 -15.91 10.38
CA ASP A 39 -6.74 -14.71 10.41
C ASP A 39 -6.71 -13.85 11.69
N ALA A 40 -5.53 -13.59 12.25
CA ALA A 40 -5.37 -12.54 13.26
C ALA A 40 -5.37 -11.14 12.62
N HIS A 41 -6.48 -10.72 12.01
CA HIS A 41 -6.63 -9.32 11.58
C HIS A 41 -6.77 -8.42 12.81
N ASP A 42 -5.70 -7.73 13.21
CA ASP A 42 -5.76 -6.72 14.28
C ASP A 42 -6.39 -5.43 13.72
N PRO A 43 -7.58 -5.01 14.18
CA PRO A 43 -8.24 -3.80 13.69
C PRO A 43 -7.42 -2.53 13.95
N LYS A 44 -6.46 -2.56 14.90
CA LYS A 44 -5.57 -1.42 15.20
C LYS A 44 -4.31 -1.38 14.35
N PHE A 45 -4.06 -2.38 13.51
CA PHE A 45 -2.84 -2.42 12.69
C PHE A 45 -2.72 -1.17 11.80
N GLY A 46 -3.83 -0.77 11.15
CA GLY A 46 -3.87 0.43 10.31
C GLY A 46 -3.55 1.71 11.08
N ASP A 47 -4.12 1.87 12.27
CA ASP A 47 -3.90 3.04 13.13
C ASP A 47 -2.43 3.16 13.55
N VAL A 48 -1.81 2.05 13.93
CA VAL A 48 -0.40 2.02 14.34
C VAL A 48 0.51 2.35 13.16
N LEU A 49 0.20 1.82 11.97
CA LEU A 49 0.97 2.08 10.76
C LEU A 49 0.86 3.55 10.33
N ASP A 50 -0.35 4.14 10.34
CA ASP A 50 -0.55 5.56 10.02
C ASP A 50 0.15 6.47 11.04
N TYR A 51 0.06 6.16 12.34
CA TYR A 51 0.76 6.91 13.38
C TYR A 51 2.27 6.92 13.18
N MET A 52 2.87 5.76 12.91
CA MET A 52 4.32 5.66 12.68
C MET A 52 4.75 6.41 11.42
N LEU A 53 3.98 6.29 10.33
CA LEU A 53 4.25 7.01 9.09
C LEU A 53 4.20 8.52 9.31
N ARG A 54 3.15 9.03 9.99
CA ARG A 54 3.01 10.46 10.28
C ARG A 54 4.13 10.96 11.17
N THR A 55 4.52 10.20 12.20
CA THR A 55 5.65 10.52 13.07
C THR A 55 6.98 10.57 12.30
N ALA A 56 7.18 9.66 11.35
CA ALA A 56 8.38 9.66 10.52
C ALA A 56 8.41 10.86 9.57
N LEU A 57 7.28 11.18 8.93
CA LEU A 57 7.14 12.33 8.03
C LEU A 57 7.28 13.66 8.77
N ASP A 58 6.76 13.74 9.99
CA ASP A 58 6.90 14.92 10.86
C ASP A 58 8.36 15.25 11.14
N LYS A 59 9.17 14.22 11.44
CA LYS A 59 10.61 14.36 11.64
C LYS A 59 11.38 14.64 10.36
N ALA A 60 10.98 14.02 9.24
CA ALA A 60 11.71 14.13 7.98
C ALA A 60 11.42 15.42 7.20
N LEU A 61 10.23 16.01 7.41
CA LEU A 61 9.71 17.13 6.61
C LEU A 61 9.45 18.39 7.45
N ASP A 62 10.07 18.52 8.62
CA ASP A 62 9.91 19.67 9.53
C ASP A 62 8.43 19.99 9.83
N GLY A 63 7.76 19.07 10.52
CA GLY A 63 6.37 19.27 10.93
C GLY A 63 5.31 18.71 9.96
N ASN A 64 5.72 17.99 8.90
CA ASN A 64 4.82 17.44 7.87
C ASN A 64 3.78 18.47 7.38
N PRO A 65 4.21 19.57 6.73
CA PRO A 65 3.37 20.75 6.45
C PRO A 65 2.15 20.46 5.56
N ARG A 66 2.14 19.32 4.84
CA ARG A 66 1.05 18.89 3.97
C ARG A 66 0.15 17.82 4.60
N ALA A 67 0.35 17.49 5.87
CA ALA A 67 -0.39 16.45 6.60
C ALA A 67 -0.45 15.11 5.83
N LEU A 68 0.69 14.71 5.25
CA LEU A 68 0.83 13.46 4.51
C LEU A 68 0.50 12.27 5.42
N SER A 69 -0.27 11.32 4.89
CA SER A 69 -0.80 10.14 5.58
C SER A 69 -0.98 8.97 4.61
N CYS A 70 -1.30 7.78 5.11
CA CYS A 70 -1.63 6.62 4.26
C CYS A 70 -2.79 6.92 3.30
N HIS A 71 -3.79 7.68 3.76
CA HIS A 71 -4.91 8.10 2.90
C HIS A 71 -4.47 9.08 1.81
N GLY A 72 -3.52 9.97 2.10
CA GLY A 72 -2.92 10.85 1.09
C GLY A 72 -2.17 10.05 0.01
N PHE A 73 -1.45 9.00 0.38
CA PHE A 73 -0.81 8.10 -0.59
C PHE A 73 -1.83 7.36 -1.48
N ARG A 74 -2.97 6.97 -0.92
CA ARG A 74 -4.07 6.40 -1.71
C ARG A 74 -4.58 7.38 -2.77
N HIS A 75 -4.77 8.66 -2.42
CA HIS A 75 -5.15 9.69 -3.40
C HIS A 75 -4.11 9.86 -4.50
N TYR A 76 -2.83 9.88 -4.12
CA TYR A 76 -1.74 9.94 -5.08
C TYR A 76 -1.77 8.77 -6.10
N VAL A 77 -1.95 7.53 -5.62
CA VAL A 77 -2.08 6.34 -6.47
C VAL A 77 -3.28 6.48 -7.41
N ASN A 78 -4.43 6.92 -6.88
CA ASN A 78 -5.63 7.13 -7.65
C ASN A 78 -5.43 8.15 -8.78
N ASP A 79 -4.84 9.30 -8.46
CA ASP A 79 -4.61 10.38 -9.41
C ASP A 79 -3.59 9.98 -10.48
N HIS A 80 -2.54 9.25 -10.08
CA HIS A 80 -1.57 8.68 -11.01
C HIS A 80 -2.26 7.76 -12.02
N PHE A 81 -3.05 6.79 -11.57
CA PHE A 81 -3.78 5.87 -12.46
C PHE A 81 -4.79 6.59 -13.35
N ALA A 82 -5.51 7.59 -12.84
CA ALA A 82 -6.47 8.37 -13.62
C ALA A 82 -5.80 9.25 -14.69
N SER A 83 -4.54 9.64 -14.46
CA SER A 83 -3.76 10.46 -15.39
C SER A 83 -3.04 9.63 -16.46
N LEU A 84 -2.82 8.34 -16.22
CA LEU A 84 -2.00 7.50 -17.08
C LEU A 84 -2.75 7.15 -18.38
N ARG A 85 -2.16 7.54 -19.52
CA ARG A 85 -2.68 7.26 -20.86
C ARG A 85 -1.80 6.25 -21.58
N GLN A 86 -2.40 5.53 -22.52
CA GLN A 86 -1.67 4.73 -23.51
C GLN A 86 -0.87 5.65 -24.45
N ASP A 87 -0.06 5.06 -25.33
CA ASP A 87 0.73 5.79 -26.33
C ASP A 87 -0.12 6.66 -27.27
N ASP A 88 -1.42 6.36 -27.38
CA ASP A 88 -2.39 7.14 -28.15
C ASP A 88 -2.78 8.49 -27.48
N GLY A 89 -2.39 8.69 -26.21
CA GLY A 89 -2.67 9.89 -25.42
C GLY A 89 -4.14 10.08 -25.02
N ILE A 90 -5.04 9.17 -25.40
CA ILE A 90 -6.49 9.31 -25.23
C ILE A 90 -7.03 8.20 -24.33
N SER A 91 -6.65 6.96 -24.61
CA SER A 91 -7.12 5.79 -23.88
C SER A 91 -6.44 5.70 -22.51
N LEU A 92 -7.21 5.33 -21.49
CA LEU A 92 -6.64 5.05 -20.16
C LEU A 92 -5.72 3.83 -20.25
N ALA A 93 -4.53 3.97 -19.66
CA ALA A 93 -3.60 2.85 -19.56
C ALA A 93 -4.09 1.76 -18.60
N ILE A 94 -4.79 2.18 -17.55
CA ILE A 94 -5.36 1.31 -16.52
C ILE A 94 -6.88 1.45 -16.57
N PRO A 95 -7.63 0.37 -16.83
CA PRO A 95 -9.08 0.38 -16.77
C PRO A 95 -9.61 0.81 -15.40
N ASP A 96 -10.75 1.50 -15.37
CA ASP A 96 -11.36 1.97 -14.12
C ASP A 96 -11.65 0.85 -13.12
N ILE A 97 -12.02 -0.34 -13.59
CA ILE A 97 -12.26 -1.49 -12.72
C ILE A 97 -10.98 -1.92 -12.00
N ASP A 98 -9.85 -1.96 -12.70
CA ASP A 98 -8.56 -2.37 -12.12
C ASP A 98 -8.05 -1.30 -11.14
N ARG A 99 -8.23 -0.01 -11.47
CA ARG A 99 -7.98 1.11 -10.55
C ARG A 99 -8.78 0.95 -9.26
N LEU A 100 -10.08 0.71 -9.35
CA LEU A 100 -10.96 0.52 -8.19
C LEU A 100 -10.56 -0.73 -7.39
N ASP A 101 -10.14 -1.80 -8.05
CA ASP A 101 -9.69 -3.03 -7.40
C ASP A 101 -8.40 -2.84 -6.61
N VAL A 102 -7.42 -2.10 -7.13
CA VAL A 102 -6.19 -1.75 -6.38
C VAL A 102 -6.53 -0.86 -5.19
N LEU A 103 -7.47 0.06 -5.35
CA LEU A 103 -7.96 0.90 -4.27
C LEU A 103 -8.87 0.10 -3.30
N GLY A 104 -9.41 -1.05 -3.67
CA GLY A 104 -10.43 -1.71 -2.86
C GLY A 104 -11.73 -0.91 -2.76
N ASP A 105 -12.00 -0.02 -3.72
CA ASP A 105 -13.26 0.69 -3.83
C ASP A 105 -14.32 -0.18 -4.51
N LYS A 106 -15.59 0.09 -4.18
CA LYS A 106 -16.71 -0.52 -4.87
C LYS A 106 -17.09 0.33 -6.08
N PRO A 107 -17.31 -0.25 -7.27
CA PRO A 107 -17.83 0.48 -8.40
C PRO A 107 -19.20 1.07 -8.06
N LYS A 108 -19.36 2.37 -8.37
CA LYS A 108 -20.63 3.09 -8.21
C LYS A 108 -21.57 2.89 -9.40
N ASP A 109 -21.00 2.60 -10.57
CA ASP A 109 -21.74 2.31 -11.78
C ASP A 109 -22.20 0.84 -11.76
N VAL A 110 -23.52 0.65 -11.92
CA VAL A 110 -24.19 -0.65 -11.94
C VAL A 110 -23.60 -1.53 -13.04
N ASN A 111 -23.28 -0.98 -14.21
CA ASN A 111 -22.73 -1.77 -15.31
C ASN A 111 -21.33 -2.29 -14.96
N LEU A 112 -20.46 -1.45 -14.40
CA LEU A 112 -19.14 -1.88 -13.92
C LEU A 112 -19.25 -2.92 -12.79
N ALA A 113 -20.25 -2.79 -11.92
CA ALA A 113 -20.49 -3.73 -10.83
C ALA A 113 -21.00 -5.08 -11.33
N THR A 114 -21.92 -5.08 -12.31
CA THR A 114 -22.58 -6.27 -12.85
C THR A 114 -21.67 -7.09 -13.76
N TYR A 115 -20.85 -6.44 -14.59
CA TYR A 115 -19.94 -7.13 -15.51
C TYR A 115 -18.54 -7.37 -14.93
N ARG A 116 -18.38 -7.15 -13.62
CA ARG A 116 -17.15 -7.49 -12.92
C ARG A 116 -16.95 -9.01 -12.97
N ARG A 117 -15.83 -9.45 -13.54
CA ARG A 117 -15.47 -10.87 -13.54
C ARG A 117 -15.32 -11.34 -12.09
N ALA A 118 -15.91 -12.48 -11.77
CA ALA A 118 -15.79 -13.09 -10.43
C ALA A 118 -14.33 -13.43 -10.11
N GLU A 119 -13.57 -13.85 -11.12
CA GLU A 119 -12.12 -14.01 -11.04
C GLU A 119 -11.44 -12.66 -11.29
N LYS A 120 -10.69 -12.20 -10.28
CA LYS A 120 -9.83 -11.00 -10.38
C LYS A 120 -8.46 -11.44 -10.86
N PRO A 121 -8.13 -11.29 -12.16
CA PRO A 121 -6.81 -11.66 -12.62
C PRO A 121 -5.78 -10.76 -11.93
N LEU A 122 -4.84 -11.38 -11.22
CA LEU A 122 -3.78 -10.64 -10.52
C LEU A 122 -2.80 -9.96 -11.50
N GLY A 123 -2.72 -10.44 -12.74
CA GLY A 123 -1.82 -9.92 -13.77
C GLY A 123 -2.02 -8.43 -14.08
N PRO A 124 -3.23 -7.99 -14.47
CA PRO A 124 -3.53 -6.57 -14.69
C PRO A 124 -3.27 -5.68 -13.47
N LEU A 125 -3.66 -6.13 -12.27
CA LEU A 125 -3.41 -5.40 -11.02
C LEU A 125 -1.92 -5.24 -10.74
N TYR A 126 -1.16 -6.32 -10.94
CA TYR A 126 0.29 -6.29 -10.81
C TYR A 126 0.92 -5.30 -11.80
N ARG A 127 0.50 -5.32 -13.07
CA ARG A 127 0.97 -4.37 -14.09
C ARG A 127 0.66 -2.92 -13.72
N ALA A 128 -0.53 -2.64 -13.19
CA ALA A 128 -0.88 -1.32 -12.68
C ALA A 128 0.03 -0.88 -11.52
N ILE A 129 0.31 -1.77 -10.57
CA ILE A 129 1.23 -1.48 -9.46
C ILE A 129 2.66 -1.19 -9.98
N LEU A 130 3.09 -1.84 -11.06
CA LEU A 130 4.40 -1.59 -11.66
C LEU A 130 4.54 -0.17 -12.25
N THR A 131 3.45 0.51 -12.60
CA THR A 131 3.53 1.87 -13.14
C THR A 131 3.73 2.92 -12.06
N LEU A 132 3.45 2.58 -10.80
CA LEU A 132 3.64 3.50 -9.69
C LEU A 132 5.12 3.86 -9.56
N PRO A 133 5.43 5.14 -9.32
CA PRO A 133 6.80 5.56 -9.12
C PRO A 133 7.37 4.85 -7.89
N ARG A 134 8.46 4.16 -8.12
CA ARG A 134 9.20 3.46 -7.08
C ARG A 134 10.18 4.45 -6.48
N LEU A 135 10.24 4.47 -5.16
CA LEU A 135 11.46 4.87 -4.50
C LEU A 135 12.45 3.73 -4.82
N PHE A 136 13.47 4.07 -5.62
CA PHE A 136 14.59 3.23 -6.08
C PHE A 136 14.29 2.29 -7.25
#